data_AF-A0AAN7VHA9-F1
#
_entry.id   AF-A0AAN7VHA9-F1
#
_cell.length_a   1.000
_cell.length_b   1.000
_cell.length_c   1.000
_cell.angle_alpha   90.00
_cell.angle_beta   90.00
_cell.angle_gamma   90.00
#
_symmetry.space_group_name_H-M   'P 1'
#
loop_
_entity.id
_entity.type
_entity.pdbx_description
1 polymer ?
#
loop_
_entity_poly.entity_id
_entity_poly.type
_entity_poly.pdbx_seq_one_letter_code
_entity_poly.pdbx_strand_id
1 'polypeptide(L)' 'MEKDRWVSVLKVIIYTVKFLAGQNLSFRGKNSKLYDQQNGNFLKLIETIAKFNDTISDHITRINRNPSNMPHY' A
#
# COMPACT_ATOMS: atom_id res chain seq x y z
N MET A 1 -15.24 11.33 7.55
CA MET A 1 -14.28 12.36 8.03
C MET A 1 -12.86 11.88 7.77
N GLU A 2 -11.83 12.74 7.88
CA GLU A 2 -10.43 12.33 7.63
C GLU A 2 -9.98 11.15 8.53
N LYS A 3 -10.51 11.09 9.77
CA LYS A 3 -10.33 9.96 10.69
C LYS A 3 -10.75 8.63 10.07
N ASP A 4 -11.93 8.55 9.46
CA ASP A 4 -12.46 7.31 8.88
C ASP A 4 -11.60 6.84 7.70
N ARG A 5 -11.10 7.80 6.90
CA ARG A 5 -10.16 7.53 5.81
C ARG A 5 -8.89 6.87 6.33
N TRP A 6 -8.27 7.44 7.36
CA TRP A 6 -7.06 6.88 7.97
C TRP A 6 -7.31 5.51 8.61
N VAL A 7 -8.44 5.32 9.29
CA VAL A 7 -8.82 4.01 9.85
C VAL A 7 -8.96 2.96 8.74
N SER A 8 -9.57 3.31 7.61
CA SER A 8 -9.69 2.42 6.45
C SER A 8 -8.32 2.04 5.87
N VAL A 9 -7.45 3.03 5.67
CA VAL A 9 -6.06 2.81 5.19
C VAL A 9 -5.29 1.89 6.14
N LEU A 10 -5.32 2.14 7.45
CA LEU A 10 -4.64 1.33 8.46
C LEU A 10 -5.14 -0.11 8.49
N LYS A 11 -6.45 -0.33 8.36
CA LYS A 11 -7.03 -1.68 8.27
C LYS A 11 -6.45 -2.45 7.09
N VAL A 12 -6.40 -1.83 5.90
CA VAL A 12 -5.84 -2.46 4.70
C VAL A 12 -4.36 -2.82 4.89
N ILE A 13 -3.57 -1.93 5.47
CA ILE A 13 -2.15 -2.20 5.76
C ILE A 13 -2.02 -3.39 6.72
N ILE A 14 -2.76 -3.39 7.84
CA ILE A 14 -2.70 -4.46 8.85
C ILE A 14 -3.12 -5.80 8.26
N TYR A 15 -4.22 -5.86 7.51
CA TYR A 15 -4.69 -7.10 6.91
C TYR A 15 -3.73 -7.62 5.84
N THR A 16 -3.14 -6.73 5.03
CA THR A 16 -2.10 -7.10 4.06
C THR A 16 -0.88 -7.71 4.77
N VAL A 17 -0.41 -7.08 5.85
CA VAL A 17 0.73 -7.59 6.63
C VAL A 17 0.42 -8.95 7.24
N LYS A 18 -0.74 -9.12 7.87
CA LYS A 18 -1.17 -10.39 8.46
C LYS A 18 -1.29 -11.50 7.43
N PHE A 19 -1.87 -11.21 6.26
CA PHE A 19 -2.01 -12.17 5.17
C PHE A 19 -0.63 -12.66 4.70
N LEU A 20 0.29 -11.75 4.38
CA LEU A 20 1.62 -12.10 3.90
C LEU A 20 2.44 -12.88 4.94
N ALA A 21 2.40 -12.43 6.21
CA ALA A 21 3.04 -13.13 7.32
C ALA A 21 2.51 -14.56 7.47
N GLY A 22 1.18 -14.72 7.49
CA GLY A 22 0.54 -16.02 7.70
C GLY A 22 0.78 -17.00 6.55
N GLN A 23 1.10 -16.52 5.35
CA GLN A 23 1.42 -17.36 4.19
C GLN A 23 2.93 -17.51 3.95
N ASN A 24 3.78 -16.96 4.83
CA ASN A 24 5.24 -16.91 4.66
C ASN A 24 5.68 -16.30 3.32
N LEU A 25 4.92 -15.31 2.83
CA LEU A 25 5.22 -14.61 1.59
C LEU A 25 6.13 -13.41 1.86
N SER A 26 7.07 -13.17 0.95
CA SER A 26 7.93 -11.99 1.03
C SER A 26 7.10 -10.70 0.91
N PHE A 27 7.35 -9.74 1.79
CA PHE A 27 6.62 -8.47 1.78
C PHE A 27 7.12 -7.55 0.67
N ARG A 28 8.44 -7.50 0.51
CA ARG A 28 9.16 -6.60 -0.41
C ARG A 28 9.70 -7.37 -1.61
N GLY A 29 9.83 -6.65 -2.72
CA GLY A 29 10.53 -7.12 -3.90
C GLY A 29 11.91 -6.48 -4.01
N LYS A 30 12.42 -6.35 -5.23
CA LYS A 30 13.72 -5.73 -5.51
C LYS A 30 13.70 -4.22 -5.37
N ASN A 31 12.54 -3.58 -5.43
CA ASN A 31 12.40 -2.13 -5.23
C ASN A 31 11.10 -1.80 -4.48
N SER A 32 10.88 -0.52 -4.21
CA SER A 32 9.71 0.01 -3.50
C SER A 32 8.88 0.97 -4.38
N LYS A 33 9.01 0.87 -5.72
CA LYS A 33 8.29 1.75 -6.64
C LYS A 33 6.87 1.22 -6.85
N LEU A 34 5.87 2.08 -6.66
CA LEU A 34 4.48 1.74 -7.00
C LEU A 34 4.37 1.40 -8.48
N TYR A 35 3.55 0.40 -8.78
CA TYR A 35 3.26 -0.17 -10.09
C TYR A 35 4.43 -0.84 -10.81
N ASP A 36 5.61 -0.91 -10.21
CA ASP A 36 6.74 -1.68 -10.75
C ASP A 36 6.50 -3.20 -10.58
N GLN A 37 6.94 -4.00 -11.55
CA GLN A 37 6.74 -5.45 -11.51
C GLN A 37 7.46 -6.14 -10.34
N GLN A 38 8.57 -5.56 -9.87
CA GLN A 38 9.45 -6.14 -8.85
C GLN A 38 9.32 -5.44 -7.50
N ASN A 39 8.17 -4.83 -7.20
CA ASN A 39 7.96 -4.07 -5.97
C ASN A 39 7.46 -4.89 -4.76
N GLY A 40 7.22 -6.19 -4.97
CA GLY A 40 6.90 -7.15 -3.92
C GLY A 40 5.41 -7.30 -3.63
N ASN A 41 5.07 -8.32 -2.84
CA ASN A 41 3.69 -8.71 -2.61
C ASN A 41 2.89 -7.67 -1.83
N PHE A 42 3.54 -6.90 -0.94
CA PHE A 42 2.87 -5.83 -0.20
C PHE A 42 2.32 -4.77 -1.16
N LEU A 43 3.18 -4.18 -2.00
CA LEU A 43 2.76 -3.14 -2.93
C LEU A 43 1.80 -3.69 -4.00
N LYS A 44 2.01 -4.92 -4.48
CA LYS A 44 1.06 -5.57 -5.41
C LYS A 44 -0.34 -5.76 -4.83
N LEU A 45 -0.45 -6.13 -3.56
CA LEU A 45 -1.76 -6.26 -2.90
C LEU A 45 -2.41 -4.88 -2.69
N ILE A 46 -1.65 -3.88 -2.25
CA ILE A 46 -2.16 -2.50 -2.11
C ILE A 46 -2.66 -1.95 -3.46
N GLU A 47 -1.90 -2.14 -4.54
CA GLU A 47 -2.28 -1.78 -5.91
C GLU A 47 -3.54 -2.51 -6.37
N THR A 48 -3.67 -3.79 -6.01
CA THR A 48 -4.84 -4.61 -6.38
C THR A 48 -6.09 -4.12 -5.64
N ILE A 49 -5.98 -3.86 -4.34
CA ILE A 49 -7.08 -3.33 -3.52
C ILE A 49 -7.52 -1.94 -4.01
N ALA A 50 -6.57 -1.11 -4.44
CA ALA A 50 -6.87 0.22 -4.99
C ALA A 50 -7.79 0.18 -6.22
N LYS A 51 -7.85 -0.94 -6.96
CA LYS A 51 -8.74 -1.09 -8.13
C LYS A 51 -10.22 -1.09 -7.77
N PHE A 52 -10.58 -1.41 -6.52
CA PHE A 52 -11.97 -1.53 -6.06
C PHE A 52 -12.23 -0.83 -4.72
N ASN A 53 -11.26 -0.08 -4.19
CA ASN A 53 -11.40 0.67 -2.96
C ASN A 53 -10.95 2.13 -3.18
N ASP A 54 -11.92 3.04 -3.27
CA ASP A 54 -11.69 4.45 -3.55
C ASP A 54 -10.80 5.12 -2.49
N THR A 55 -10.87 4.69 -1.22
CA THR A 55 -10.03 5.25 -0.15
C THR A 55 -8.55 4.91 -0.37
N ILE A 56 -8.26 3.71 -0.83
CA ILE A 56 -6.88 3.29 -1.12
C ILE A 56 -6.39 3.92 -2.43
N SER A 57 -7.26 4.03 -3.43
CA SER A 57 -6.96 4.74 -4.69
C SER A 57 -6.61 6.22 -4.47
N ASP A 58 -7.42 6.94 -3.68
CA ASP A 58 -7.15 8.31 -3.26
C ASP A 58 -5.85 8.40 -2.46
N HIS A 59 -5.60 7.46 -1.54
CA HIS A 59 -4.37 7.44 -0.75
C HIS A 59 -3.11 7.33 -1.61
N ILE A 60 -3.09 6.41 -2.58
CA ILE A 60 -1.98 6.26 -3.54
C ILE A 60 -1.80 7.53 -4.36
N THR A 61 -2.89 8.11 -4.85
CA THR A 61 -2.87 9.34 -5.64
C THR A 61 -2.27 10.51 -4.85
N ARG A 62 -2.62 10.64 -3.56
CA ARG A 62 -2.07 11.69 -2.68
C ARG A 62 -0.57 11.52 -2.44
N ILE A 63 -0.09 10.29 -2.25
CA ILE A 63 1.34 10.01 -2.10
C ILE A 63 2.11 10.40 -3.37
N ASN A 64 1.59 10.05 -4.55
CA ASN A 64 2.23 10.38 -5.82
C ASN A 64 2.23 11.89 -6.12
N ARG A 65 1.23 12.64 -5.63
CA ARG A 65 1.16 14.10 -5.77
C ARG A 65 2.12 14.85 -4.84
N ASN A 66 2.60 14.23 -3.77
CA ASN A 66 3.47 14.86 -2.80
C ASN A 66 4.66 13.93 -2.44
N PRO A 67 5.63 13.76 -3.36
CA PRO A 67 6.73 12.81 -3.20
C PRO A 67 7.70 13.19 -2.06
N SER A 68 7.65 14.42 -1.56
CA SER A 68 8.43 14.90 -0.40
C SER A 68 8.04 14.24 0.93
N ASN A 69 6.94 13.50 0.98
CA ASN A 69 6.54 12.68 2.13
C ASN A 69 7.08 11.24 2.08
N MET A 70 7.86 10.90 1.04
CA MET A 70 8.56 9.61 0.99
C MET A 70 9.79 9.72 1.91
N PRO A 71 9.91 8.90 2.97
CA PRO A 71 11.09 8.97 3.81
C PRO A 71 12.33 8.69 2.96
N HIS A 72 13.23 9.67 2.91
CA HIS A 72 14.58 9.48 2.40
C HIS A 72 15.30 8.54 3.37
N TYR A 73 15.64 7.35 2.89
CA TYR A 73 16.50 6.41 3.58
C TYR A 73 17.64 6.03 2.66
#